data_AF-A0A937QMU3-F1
#
_entry.id   AF-A0A937QMU3-F1
#
_cell.length_a   1.000
_cell.length_b   1.000
_cell.length_c   1.000
_cell.angle_alpha   90.00
_cell.angle_beta   90.00
_cell.angle_gamma   90.00
#
_symmetry.space_group_name_H-M   'P 1'
#
loop_
_entity.id
_entity.type
_entity.pdbx_description
1 polymer ?
#
loop_
_entity_poly.entity_id
_entity_poly.type
_entity_poly.pdbx_seq_one_letter_code
_entity_poly.pdbx_strand_id
1 'polypeptide(L)'
;METVIQAKVSKRLLSKADRLFTGTLDGRIIEILQNARRAGAAEVTITNQDELITVRDNGSGIEDFSKLLDLGDSDWDDAMEKAEDPAGVGVFCLAPRQVTISSGNKKVCITEKAWTGEPIPILENGNCPKGTSLIFKDEPWDLAAVEKHAVFTGLRVTVDRKQCAREQFCSDKAINYLTLGYKVEVREKKTLNRWHEYFRQGYYSKDILVNFHGQVIAFKYSPVTDEHLGFLVDLTGDATDIRLMLPARTMLVENEALEQLKAIIEIEAYLHIQRRGSHRLPFAEYKRARELGVKLPEAEPVFDVGLLSGDTPEPIEVTMPKDLPLAKCYRFDGNYQGVCDTDDSNAHLLAAIGKFNEPFVPVSISRFYDGYSWADLPTVDKVEVKLGKELGRGWPWSAVLVAVQSIRITAQTSDGKVFDSDVVMAVLAPETVEWPWHRAEQVFLMPEAREQLSASHIWFHLGG
;
A
#
# COMPACT_ATOMS: atom_id res chain seq x y z
N MET A 1 23.23 51.96 6.72
CA MET A 1 23.01 51.31 5.41
C MET A 1 22.78 49.84 5.70
N GLU A 2 21.58 49.33 5.44
CA GLU A 2 21.31 47.90 5.56
C GLU A 2 21.90 47.17 4.36
N THR A 3 22.78 46.20 4.64
CA THR A 3 23.36 45.35 3.62
C THR A 3 22.34 44.27 3.26
N VAL A 4 21.67 44.43 2.12
CA VAL A 4 20.73 43.43 1.60
C VAL A 4 21.50 42.40 0.77
N ILE A 5 21.27 41.12 1.04
CA ILE A 5 21.73 40.00 0.22
C ILE A 5 20.53 39.40 -0.52
N GLN A 6 20.76 38.84 -1.71
CA GLN A 6 19.73 38.14 -2.50
C GLN A 6 20.32 36.91 -3.19
N ALA A 7 19.46 35.92 -3.51
CA ALA A 7 19.85 34.73 -4.26
C ALA A 7 20.30 35.08 -5.69
N LYS A 8 21.24 34.30 -6.24
CA LYS A 8 21.76 34.44 -7.61
C LYS A 8 22.02 33.07 -8.22
N VAL A 9 21.72 32.89 -9.51
CA VAL A 9 22.08 31.68 -10.26
C VAL A 9 23.51 31.84 -10.82
N SER A 10 24.36 30.85 -10.61
CA SER A 10 25.73 30.86 -11.13
C SER A 10 25.79 30.24 -12.52
N LYS A 11 26.56 30.84 -13.43
CA LYS A 11 26.91 30.22 -14.73
C LYS A 11 27.59 28.84 -14.57
N ARG A 12 28.17 28.55 -13.39
CA ARG A 12 28.72 27.23 -13.05
C ARG A 12 27.66 26.13 -12.90
N LEU A 13 26.38 26.49 -12.82
CA LEU A 13 25.29 25.51 -12.79
C LEU A 13 25.12 24.86 -14.17
N LEU A 14 25.16 25.65 -15.24
CA LEU A 14 25.07 25.16 -16.62
C LEU A 14 26.22 24.23 -16.97
N SER A 15 27.44 24.50 -16.48
CA SER A 15 28.60 23.62 -16.68
C SER A 15 28.50 22.26 -15.96
N LYS A 16 27.42 22.02 -15.22
CA LYS A 16 27.12 20.75 -14.54
C LYS A 16 25.79 20.15 -15.01
N ALA A 17 25.19 20.68 -16.09
CA ALA A 17 23.88 20.25 -16.56
C ALA A 17 23.83 18.74 -16.88
N ASP A 18 24.94 18.17 -17.37
CA ASP A 18 25.14 16.74 -17.60
C ASP A 18 24.98 15.87 -16.34
N ARG A 19 25.15 16.46 -15.14
CA ARG A 19 25.04 15.77 -13.85
C ARG A 19 23.81 16.16 -13.04
N LEU A 20 23.09 17.20 -13.47
CA LEU A 20 21.82 17.59 -12.84
C LEU A 20 20.70 16.62 -13.19
N PHE A 21 20.81 15.97 -14.35
CA PHE A 21 19.85 14.98 -14.83
C PHE A 21 20.51 13.61 -14.83
N THR A 22 19.82 12.61 -14.27
CA THR A 22 20.32 11.24 -14.24
C THR A 22 20.47 10.66 -15.64
N GLY A 23 19.78 11.24 -16.64
CA GLY A 23 19.85 10.81 -18.04
C GLY A 23 19.55 9.31 -18.18
N THR A 24 18.63 8.78 -17.37
CA THR A 24 18.21 7.37 -17.49
C THR A 24 17.36 7.19 -18.74
N LEU A 25 17.29 5.94 -19.25
CA LEU A 25 16.39 5.62 -20.36
C LEU A 25 14.95 6.02 -20.04
N ASP A 26 14.49 5.69 -18.83
CA ASP A 26 13.15 6.04 -18.34
C ASP A 26 12.92 7.55 -18.30
N GLY A 27 13.88 8.31 -17.76
CA GLY A 27 13.80 9.76 -17.73
C GLY A 27 13.68 10.35 -19.13
N ARG A 28 14.51 9.88 -20.09
CA ARG A 28 14.44 10.37 -21.48
C ARG A 28 13.08 10.11 -22.13
N ILE A 29 12.54 8.92 -21.95
CA ILE A 29 11.23 8.55 -22.52
C ILE A 29 10.14 9.43 -21.90
N ILE A 30 10.10 9.53 -20.56
CA ILE A 30 9.12 10.34 -19.83
C ILE A 30 9.16 11.80 -20.30
N GLU A 31 10.33 12.43 -20.35
CA GLU A 31 10.47 13.83 -20.76
C GLU A 31 10.00 14.07 -22.19
N ILE A 32 10.40 13.22 -23.13
CA ILE A 32 10.05 13.39 -24.54
C ILE A 32 8.55 13.23 -24.74
N LEU A 33 7.91 12.23 -24.10
CA LEU A 33 6.47 12.03 -24.18
C LEU A 33 5.69 13.17 -23.52
N GLN A 34 6.15 13.67 -22.36
CA GLN A 34 5.53 14.83 -21.72
C GLN A 34 5.63 16.08 -22.60
N ASN A 35 6.79 16.36 -23.19
CA ASN A 35 6.96 17.51 -24.08
C ASN A 35 6.07 17.42 -25.32
N ALA A 36 5.93 16.23 -25.91
CA ALA A 36 5.00 16.00 -27.02
C ALA A 36 3.54 16.30 -26.61
N ARG A 37 3.11 15.83 -25.43
CA ARG A 37 1.76 16.13 -24.92
C ARG A 37 1.56 17.61 -24.64
N ARG A 38 2.55 18.31 -24.06
CA ARG A 38 2.49 19.77 -23.81
C ARG A 38 2.36 20.56 -25.12
N ALA A 39 3.01 20.09 -26.19
CA ALA A 39 2.84 20.63 -27.54
C ALA A 39 1.49 20.26 -28.19
N GLY A 40 0.55 19.64 -27.45
CA GLY A 40 -0.76 19.24 -27.95
C GLY A 40 -0.72 18.08 -28.95
N ALA A 41 0.36 17.31 -29.00
CA ALA A 41 0.46 16.16 -29.89
C ALA A 41 -0.62 15.12 -29.55
N ALA A 42 -1.14 14.46 -30.59
CA ALA A 42 -1.99 13.28 -30.46
C ALA A 42 -1.22 11.98 -30.68
N GLU A 43 -0.10 12.05 -31.40
CA GLU A 43 0.70 10.91 -31.82
C GLU A 43 2.19 11.16 -31.63
N VAL A 44 2.91 10.11 -31.21
CA VAL A 44 4.37 10.05 -31.17
C VAL A 44 4.83 8.78 -31.86
N THR A 45 5.77 8.93 -32.80
CA THR A 45 6.42 7.81 -33.49
C THR A 45 7.88 7.74 -33.08
N ILE A 46 8.32 6.57 -32.64
CA ILE A 46 9.69 6.27 -32.26
C ILE A 46 10.21 5.21 -33.23
N THR A 47 11.35 5.48 -33.86
CA THR A 47 12.01 4.56 -34.79
C THR A 47 13.45 4.35 -34.37
N ASN A 48 13.86 3.08 -34.29
CA ASN A 48 15.23 2.65 -34.05
C ASN A 48 15.88 2.30 -35.40
N GLN A 49 16.85 3.09 -35.86
CA GLN A 49 17.52 2.82 -37.14
C GLN A 49 18.98 3.27 -37.10
N ASP A 50 19.91 2.42 -37.55
CA ASP A 50 21.33 2.75 -37.74
C ASP A 50 21.98 3.38 -36.47
N GLU A 51 21.70 2.80 -35.29
CA GLU A 51 22.12 3.30 -33.96
C GLU A 51 21.52 4.66 -33.55
N LEU A 52 20.56 5.18 -34.32
CA LEU A 52 19.85 6.42 -34.04
C LEU A 52 18.42 6.14 -33.59
N ILE A 53 18.01 6.88 -32.56
CA ILE A 53 16.62 7.01 -32.15
C ILE A 53 16.06 8.24 -32.86
N THR A 54 14.97 8.05 -33.59
CA THR A 54 14.16 9.16 -34.11
C THR A 54 12.84 9.20 -33.37
N VAL A 55 12.58 10.28 -32.65
CA VAL A 55 11.26 10.55 -32.06
C VAL A 55 10.60 11.68 -32.83
N ARG A 56 9.35 11.48 -33.25
CA ARG A 56 8.55 12.49 -33.94
C ARG A 56 7.17 12.58 -33.31
N ASP A 57 6.79 13.79 -32.90
CA ASP A 57 5.42 14.12 -32.51
C ASP A 57 4.70 14.89 -33.63
N ASN A 58 3.39 15.04 -33.50
CA ASN A 58 2.56 15.83 -34.42
C ASN A 58 1.92 17.08 -33.77
N GLY A 59 2.54 17.59 -32.71
CA GLY A 59 2.08 18.77 -31.98
C GLY A 59 2.30 20.09 -32.72
N SER A 60 2.27 21.20 -31.98
CA SER A 60 2.49 22.56 -32.49
C SER A 60 3.92 22.80 -32.97
N GLY A 61 4.88 22.02 -32.47
CA GLY A 61 6.31 22.26 -32.70
C GLY A 61 6.86 23.38 -31.80
N ILE A 62 8.05 23.85 -32.17
CA ILE A 62 8.85 24.88 -31.50
C ILE A 62 8.93 26.12 -32.39
N GLU A 63 8.48 27.27 -31.89
CA GLU A 63 8.58 28.56 -32.58
C GLU A 63 9.93 29.25 -32.30
N ASP A 64 10.28 29.40 -31.02
CA ASP A 64 11.55 29.97 -30.57
C ASP A 64 12.54 28.88 -30.11
N PHE A 65 13.53 28.61 -30.97
CA PHE A 65 14.59 27.64 -30.69
C PHE A 65 15.58 28.12 -29.63
N SER A 66 15.59 29.41 -29.27
CA SER A 66 16.50 29.92 -28.23
C SER A 66 16.18 29.34 -26.84
N LYS A 67 14.90 29.03 -26.60
CA LYS A 67 14.37 28.44 -25.37
C LYS A 67 14.84 27.00 -25.13
N LEU A 68 15.31 26.29 -26.17
CA LEU A 68 15.80 24.90 -26.05
C LEU A 68 17.01 24.76 -25.12
N LEU A 69 17.84 25.80 -25.00
CA LEU A 69 19.06 25.76 -24.19
C LEU A 69 19.03 26.75 -23.02
N ASP A 70 17.86 27.31 -22.71
CA ASP A 70 17.68 28.18 -21.55
C ASP A 70 17.30 27.33 -20.33
N LEU A 71 18.27 27.11 -19.44
CA LEU A 71 18.10 26.22 -18.30
C LEU A 71 17.24 26.90 -17.22
N GLY A 72 15.97 26.51 -17.14
CA GLY A 72 15.02 27.02 -16.14
C GLY A 72 14.13 28.16 -16.63
N ASP A 73 14.17 28.47 -17.93
CA ASP A 73 13.13 29.26 -18.60
C ASP A 73 12.22 28.31 -19.38
N SER A 74 10.93 28.62 -19.39
CA SER A 74 9.85 27.79 -19.90
C SER A 74 9.05 28.65 -20.88
N ASP A 75 8.81 28.14 -22.10
CA ASP A 75 8.03 28.86 -23.13
C ASP A 75 6.57 28.39 -23.16
N TRP A 76 6.11 27.75 -22.09
CA TRP A 76 4.73 27.28 -21.97
C TRP A 76 3.81 28.39 -21.48
N ASP A 77 2.52 28.29 -21.82
CA ASP A 77 1.54 29.30 -21.42
C ASP A 77 1.21 29.26 -19.92
N ASP A 78 0.59 30.34 -19.42
CA ASP A 78 0.19 30.47 -18.02
C ASP A 78 -0.71 29.33 -17.52
N ALA A 79 -1.47 28.68 -18.42
CA ALA A 79 -2.34 27.58 -18.06
C ALA A 79 -1.52 26.30 -17.79
N MET A 80 -0.55 26.00 -18.65
CA MET A 80 0.39 24.89 -18.49
C MET A 80 1.27 25.08 -17.25
N GLU A 81 1.76 26.28 -17.00
CA GLU A 81 2.52 26.62 -15.79
C GLU A 81 1.73 26.28 -14.51
N LYS A 82 0.45 26.66 -14.46
CA LYS A 82 -0.41 26.38 -13.31
C LYS A 82 -0.78 24.91 -13.18
N ALA A 83 -0.93 24.19 -14.29
CA ALA A 83 -1.32 22.79 -14.31
C ALA A 83 -0.16 21.84 -13.98
N GLU A 84 1.07 22.16 -14.39
CA GLU A 84 2.17 21.20 -14.38
C GLU A 84 3.48 21.70 -13.77
N ASP A 85 3.67 23.02 -13.62
CA ASP A 85 4.93 23.63 -13.16
C ASP A 85 6.17 23.03 -13.86
N PRO A 86 6.25 23.17 -15.21
CA PRO A 86 7.34 22.62 -15.98
C PRO A 86 8.65 23.33 -15.61
N ALA A 87 9.60 22.58 -15.07
CA ALA A 87 10.88 23.13 -14.59
C ALA A 87 11.80 23.76 -15.66
N GLY A 88 11.41 23.81 -16.94
CA GLY A 88 12.23 24.42 -18.01
C GLY A 88 13.53 23.66 -18.33
N VAL A 89 13.59 22.36 -18.01
CA VAL A 89 14.84 21.57 -18.13
C VAL A 89 14.67 20.21 -18.81
N GLY A 90 13.48 19.87 -19.30
CA GLY A 90 13.16 18.53 -19.80
C GLY A 90 14.10 18.05 -20.92
N VAL A 91 14.45 18.91 -21.88
CA VAL A 91 15.32 18.55 -23.01
C VAL A 91 16.76 18.21 -22.60
N PHE A 92 17.21 18.72 -21.44
CA PHE A 92 18.53 18.40 -20.89
C PHE A 92 18.65 16.93 -20.43
N CYS A 93 17.56 16.16 -20.39
CA CYS A 93 17.62 14.70 -20.20
C CYS A 93 18.43 13.99 -21.30
N LEU A 94 18.64 14.63 -22.45
CA LEU A 94 19.43 14.11 -23.56
C LEU A 94 20.91 14.47 -23.45
N ALA A 95 21.30 15.43 -22.60
CA ALA A 95 22.71 15.77 -22.40
C ALA A 95 23.51 14.54 -21.89
N PRO A 96 24.79 14.38 -22.27
CA PRO A 96 25.57 15.21 -23.20
C PRO A 96 25.44 14.78 -24.67
N ARG A 97 24.43 13.98 -25.05
CA ARG A 97 24.31 13.39 -26.40
C ARG A 97 24.25 14.48 -27.46
N GLN A 98 24.75 14.15 -28.65
CA GLN A 98 24.48 14.96 -29.83
C GLN A 98 23.03 14.73 -30.27
N VAL A 99 22.25 15.82 -30.34
CA VAL A 99 20.83 15.77 -30.70
C VAL A 99 20.56 16.72 -31.86
N THR A 100 19.92 16.21 -32.89
CA THR A 100 19.34 17.02 -33.96
C THR A 100 17.86 17.24 -33.68
N ILE A 101 17.45 18.50 -33.55
CA ILE A 101 16.07 18.91 -33.36
C ILE A 101 15.59 19.62 -34.61
N SER A 102 14.45 19.21 -35.15
CA SER A 102 13.82 19.83 -36.33
C SER A 102 12.35 20.10 -36.03
N SER A 103 11.89 21.32 -36.29
CA SER A 103 10.50 21.75 -36.11
C SER A 103 10.20 22.86 -37.09
N GLY A 104 9.10 22.74 -37.83
CA GLY A 104 8.78 23.64 -38.93
C GLY A 104 9.95 23.78 -39.91
N ASN A 105 10.25 25.00 -40.35
CA ASN A 105 11.35 25.29 -41.27
C ASN A 105 12.71 25.48 -40.59
N LYS A 106 12.87 25.09 -39.32
CA LYS A 106 14.10 25.26 -38.55
C LYS A 106 14.67 23.92 -38.09
N LYS A 107 16.00 23.85 -38.02
CA LYS A 107 16.75 22.70 -37.50
C LYS A 107 17.99 23.17 -36.73
N VAL A 108 18.30 22.48 -35.65
CA VAL A 108 19.50 22.73 -34.84
C VAL A 108 20.18 21.41 -34.47
N CYS A 109 21.51 21.42 -34.37
CA CYS A 109 22.30 20.29 -33.90
C CYS A 109 23.00 20.67 -32.59
N ILE A 110 22.50 20.15 -31.48
CA ILE A 110 23.04 20.38 -30.14
C ILE A 110 24.15 19.36 -29.90
N THR A 111 25.38 19.84 -29.68
CA THR A 111 26.55 19.03 -29.38
C THR A 111 26.85 19.04 -27.88
N GLU A 112 27.78 18.20 -27.42
CA GLU A 112 28.23 18.15 -26.01
C GLU A 112 28.55 19.54 -25.43
N LYS A 113 29.28 20.37 -26.18
CA LYS A 113 29.67 21.71 -25.74
C LYS A 113 28.51 22.70 -25.76
N ALA A 114 27.53 22.52 -26.65
CA ALA A 114 26.36 23.36 -26.71
C ALA A 114 25.51 23.26 -25.44
N TRP A 115 25.38 22.06 -24.86
CA TRP A 115 24.71 21.86 -23.57
C TRP A 115 25.34 22.64 -22.41
N THR A 116 26.62 23.03 -22.53
CA THR A 116 27.36 23.78 -21.50
C THR A 116 27.55 25.25 -21.85
N GLY A 117 26.88 25.74 -22.90
CA GLY A 117 26.78 27.16 -23.24
C GLY A 117 27.54 27.59 -24.51
N GLU A 118 28.07 26.66 -25.31
CA GLU A 118 28.63 27.02 -26.63
C GLU A 118 27.50 27.42 -27.60
N PRO A 119 27.57 28.58 -28.27
CA PRO A 119 26.57 29.00 -29.25
C PRO A 119 26.50 28.03 -30.44
N ILE A 120 25.30 27.74 -30.91
CA ILE A 120 25.06 26.89 -32.07
C ILE A 120 24.18 27.60 -33.11
N PRO A 121 24.44 27.40 -34.41
CA PRO A 121 23.62 28.00 -35.45
C PRO A 121 22.29 27.26 -35.61
N ILE A 122 21.21 28.01 -35.79
CA ILE A 122 19.93 27.50 -36.29
C ILE A 122 19.99 27.53 -37.81
N LEU A 123 19.69 26.39 -38.43
CA LEU A 123 19.71 26.20 -39.88
C LEU A 123 18.29 26.15 -40.42
N GLU A 124 18.13 26.55 -41.68
CA GLU A 124 16.89 26.28 -42.40
C GLU A 124 16.70 24.77 -42.60
N ASN A 125 15.47 24.33 -42.39
CA ASN A 125 15.03 22.99 -42.66
C ASN A 125 14.17 23.02 -43.93
N GLY A 126 14.69 22.43 -45.01
CA GLY A 126 13.97 22.36 -46.30
C GLY A 126 12.70 21.51 -46.26
N ASN A 127 12.41 20.85 -45.13
CA ASN A 127 11.18 20.15 -44.86
C ASN A 127 10.48 20.80 -43.65
N CYS A 128 9.16 20.96 -43.69
CA CYS A 128 8.37 21.48 -42.57
C CYS A 128 7.57 20.33 -41.94
N PRO A 129 8.20 19.46 -41.11
CA PRO A 129 7.44 18.42 -40.42
C PRO A 129 6.38 19.07 -39.54
N LYS A 130 5.18 18.48 -39.51
CA LYS A 130 4.18 18.81 -38.51
C LYS A 130 4.67 18.28 -37.15
N GLY A 131 4.80 19.16 -36.16
CA GLY A 131 5.36 18.83 -34.83
C GLY A 131 6.89 18.90 -34.77
N THR A 132 7.47 18.23 -33.78
CA THR A 132 8.93 18.20 -33.55
C THR A 132 9.52 16.83 -33.89
N SER A 133 10.75 16.83 -34.40
CA SER A 133 11.55 15.62 -34.63
C SER A 133 12.87 15.73 -33.89
N LEU A 134 13.18 14.72 -33.07
CA LEU A 134 14.43 14.55 -32.34
C LEU A 134 15.19 13.35 -32.93
N ILE A 135 16.47 13.52 -33.26
CA ILE A 135 17.33 12.44 -33.75
C ILE A 135 18.63 12.45 -32.94
N PHE A 136 18.94 11.34 -32.27
CA PHE A 136 20.13 11.22 -31.43
C PHE A 136 20.59 9.76 -31.33
N LYS A 137 21.86 9.55 -30.97
CA LYS A 137 22.42 8.22 -30.73
C LYS A 137 22.03 7.72 -29.34
N ASP A 138 21.54 6.48 -29.26
CA ASP A 138 21.23 5.78 -28.01
C ASP A 138 21.12 4.27 -28.23
N GLU A 139 21.06 3.51 -27.15
CA GLU A 139 20.60 2.11 -27.22
C GLU A 139 19.15 2.05 -27.73
N PRO A 140 18.74 1.01 -28.48
CA PRO A 140 17.38 0.89 -29.00
C PRO A 140 16.31 1.03 -27.92
N TRP A 141 15.31 1.88 -28.18
CA TRP A 141 14.13 2.02 -27.34
C TRP A 141 13.13 0.95 -27.78
N ASP A 142 13.19 -0.21 -27.14
CA ASP A 142 12.25 -1.30 -27.44
C ASP A 142 10.82 -0.96 -27.00
N LEU A 143 9.86 -1.75 -27.52
CA LEU A 143 8.44 -1.54 -27.23
C LEU A 143 8.16 -1.57 -25.72
N ALA A 144 8.77 -2.50 -24.97
CA ALA A 144 8.48 -2.69 -23.55
C ALA A 144 8.99 -1.52 -22.69
N ALA A 145 10.17 -0.97 -23.02
CA ALA A 145 10.76 0.18 -22.35
C ALA A 145 9.93 1.44 -22.54
N VAL A 146 9.35 1.64 -23.72
CA VAL A 146 8.49 2.79 -24.03
C VAL A 146 7.07 2.60 -23.51
N GLU A 147 6.51 1.41 -23.69
CA GLU A 147 5.09 1.13 -23.44
C GLU A 147 4.69 1.41 -21.99
N LYS A 148 5.55 1.08 -21.02
CA LYS A 148 5.30 1.40 -19.60
C LYS A 148 5.11 2.89 -19.31
N HIS A 149 5.78 3.77 -20.07
CA HIS A 149 5.70 5.22 -19.90
C HIS A 149 4.67 5.86 -20.83
N ALA A 150 4.30 5.18 -21.90
CA ALA A 150 3.30 5.65 -22.86
C ALA A 150 1.86 5.40 -22.40
N VAL A 151 1.62 4.31 -21.69
CA VAL A 151 0.29 3.74 -21.47
C VAL A 151 -0.74 4.71 -20.87
N PHE A 152 -0.31 5.60 -19.95
CA PHE A 152 -1.18 6.56 -19.25
C PHE A 152 -1.00 8.02 -19.71
N THR A 153 -0.27 8.26 -20.80
CA THR A 153 -0.04 9.62 -21.34
C THR A 153 -1.27 10.19 -22.05
N GLY A 154 -2.18 9.32 -22.49
CA GLY A 154 -3.25 9.67 -23.41
C GLY A 154 -2.82 9.80 -24.88
N LEU A 155 -1.53 9.76 -25.21
CA LEU A 155 -0.99 9.81 -26.56
C LEU A 155 -1.15 8.46 -27.30
N ARG A 156 -1.19 8.50 -28.63
CA ARG A 156 -0.96 7.31 -29.46
C ARG A 156 0.54 7.17 -29.75
N VAL A 157 1.20 6.24 -29.06
CA VAL A 157 2.65 6.02 -29.22
C VAL A 157 2.92 4.78 -30.04
N THR A 158 3.85 4.86 -30.98
CA THR A 158 4.33 3.71 -31.77
C THR A 158 5.85 3.59 -31.70
N VAL A 159 6.35 2.36 -31.60
CA VAL A 159 7.78 2.01 -31.64
C VAL A 159 8.00 1.04 -32.79
N ASP A 160 8.83 1.41 -33.76
CA ASP A 160 9.09 0.61 -34.97
C ASP A 160 7.81 0.08 -35.63
N ARG A 161 6.82 0.97 -35.76
CA ARG A 161 5.47 0.73 -36.32
C ARG A 161 4.56 -0.17 -35.46
N LYS A 162 5.00 -0.63 -34.30
CA LYS A 162 4.16 -1.34 -33.32
C LYS A 162 3.55 -0.34 -32.36
N GLN A 163 2.24 -0.46 -32.12
CA GLN A 163 1.53 0.44 -31.21
C GLN A 163 1.74 0.02 -29.76
N CYS A 164 2.11 0.98 -28.91
CA CYS A 164 2.11 0.80 -27.46
C CYS A 164 0.67 0.70 -26.93
N ALA A 165 0.50 -0.03 -25.82
CA ALA A 165 -0.71 0.01 -25.03
C ALA A 165 -1.11 1.44 -24.66
N ARG A 166 -2.42 1.65 -24.54
CA ARG A 166 -3.03 2.92 -24.15
C ARG A 166 -4.24 2.61 -23.29
N GLU A 167 -4.22 3.09 -22.05
CA GLU A 167 -5.25 2.83 -21.06
C GLU A 167 -5.66 4.13 -20.37
N GLN A 168 -6.85 4.12 -19.78
CA GLN A 168 -7.22 5.15 -18.82
C GLN A 168 -6.60 4.81 -17.46
N PHE A 169 -6.05 5.81 -16.78
CA PHE A 169 -5.51 5.63 -15.43
C PHE A 169 -6.65 5.41 -14.42
N CYS A 170 -7.56 6.37 -14.37
CA CYS A 170 -8.82 6.28 -13.63
C CYS A 170 -10.00 5.89 -14.55
N SER A 171 -10.97 5.16 -14.02
CA SER A 171 -12.23 4.84 -14.71
C SER A 171 -13.24 5.99 -14.65
N ASP A 172 -14.36 5.84 -15.36
CA ASP A 172 -15.49 6.80 -15.32
C ASP A 172 -16.14 6.96 -13.93
N LYS A 173 -15.78 6.13 -12.95
CA LYS A 173 -16.25 6.23 -11.56
C LYS A 173 -15.41 7.18 -10.71
N ALA A 174 -14.30 7.68 -11.23
CA ALA A 174 -13.43 8.60 -10.50
C ALA A 174 -14.13 9.93 -10.20
N ILE A 175 -13.91 10.44 -8.99
CA ILE A 175 -14.47 11.70 -8.54
C ILE A 175 -13.55 12.83 -8.97
N ASN A 176 -14.11 13.81 -9.68
CA ASN A 176 -13.35 14.92 -10.23
C ASN A 176 -13.36 16.14 -9.29
N TYR A 177 -12.20 16.53 -8.79
CA TYR A 177 -12.00 17.73 -7.99
C TYR A 177 -11.48 18.86 -8.89
N LEU A 178 -12.37 19.43 -9.70
CA LEU A 178 -12.06 20.45 -10.72
C LEU A 178 -11.22 21.62 -10.17
N THR A 179 -11.52 22.09 -8.97
CA THR A 179 -10.80 23.23 -8.35
C THR A 179 -9.39 22.87 -7.88
N LEU A 180 -9.05 21.58 -7.79
CA LEU A 180 -7.77 21.08 -7.32
C LEU A 180 -6.93 20.43 -8.44
N GLY A 181 -7.52 20.27 -9.63
CA GLY A 181 -6.84 19.81 -10.83
C GLY A 181 -6.65 18.30 -10.96
N TYR A 182 -7.32 17.49 -10.14
CA TYR A 182 -7.17 16.03 -10.18
C TYR A 182 -8.46 15.25 -9.96
N LYS A 183 -8.46 13.99 -10.41
CA LYS A 183 -9.48 12.99 -10.13
C LYS A 183 -8.96 11.97 -9.14
N VAL A 184 -9.81 11.51 -8.23
CA VAL A 184 -9.49 10.44 -7.28
C VAL A 184 -10.40 9.25 -7.53
N GLU A 185 -9.83 8.05 -7.60
CA GLU A 185 -10.57 6.80 -7.64
C GLU A 185 -10.09 5.85 -6.56
N VAL A 186 -11.06 5.35 -5.78
CA VAL A 186 -10.87 4.21 -4.87
C VAL A 186 -11.58 3.01 -5.47
N ARG A 187 -10.87 1.88 -5.57
CA ARG A 187 -11.41 0.62 -6.08
C ARG A 187 -10.76 -0.59 -5.45
N GLU A 188 -11.38 -1.75 -5.65
CA GLU A 188 -10.84 -3.04 -5.23
C GLU A 188 -9.50 -3.32 -5.94
N LYS A 189 -8.45 -3.62 -5.18
CA LYS A 189 -7.07 -3.83 -5.63
C LYS A 189 -6.97 -4.88 -6.73
N LYS A 190 -7.78 -5.94 -6.65
CA LYS A 190 -7.88 -7.00 -7.68
C LYS A 190 -8.41 -6.53 -9.04
N THR A 191 -8.96 -5.31 -9.11
CA THR A 191 -9.48 -4.71 -10.34
C THR A 191 -8.47 -3.77 -11.01
N LEU A 192 -7.32 -3.52 -10.37
CA LEU A 192 -6.20 -2.83 -10.99
C LEU A 192 -5.67 -3.67 -12.16
N ASN A 193 -5.42 -3.03 -13.29
CA ASN A 193 -4.81 -3.71 -14.42
C ASN A 193 -3.29 -3.88 -14.22
N ARG A 194 -2.66 -4.71 -15.06
CA ARG A 194 -1.20 -4.97 -15.04
C ARG A 194 -0.34 -3.70 -15.06
N TRP A 195 -0.82 -2.63 -15.69
CA TRP A 195 -0.08 -1.37 -15.82
C TRP A 195 0.03 -0.62 -14.50
N HIS A 196 -0.99 -0.70 -13.65
CA HIS A 196 -0.90 -0.16 -12.29
C HIS A 196 0.09 -0.96 -11.43
N GLU A 197 0.14 -2.28 -11.60
CA GLU A 197 1.03 -3.15 -10.82
C GLU A 197 2.51 -2.86 -11.06
N TYR A 198 2.88 -2.46 -12.29
CA TYR A 198 4.26 -2.07 -12.64
C TYR A 198 4.84 -0.95 -11.78
N PHE A 199 4.00 -0.04 -11.27
CA PHE A 199 4.44 1.12 -10.49
C PHE A 199 4.41 0.88 -8.98
N ARG A 200 4.01 -0.31 -8.53
CA ARG A 200 3.95 -0.65 -7.10
C ARG A 200 5.28 -1.17 -6.60
N GLN A 201 5.65 -0.81 -5.38
CA GLN A 201 6.90 -1.26 -4.74
C GLN A 201 6.83 -2.69 -4.19
N GLY A 202 5.72 -3.42 -4.40
CA GLY A 202 5.56 -4.82 -4.01
C GLY A 202 4.10 -5.25 -3.91
N TYR A 203 3.87 -6.57 -3.78
CA TYR A 203 2.50 -7.13 -3.70
C TYR A 203 1.73 -6.61 -2.48
N TYR A 204 2.40 -6.44 -1.34
CA TYR A 204 1.80 -5.94 -0.09
C TYR A 204 1.90 -4.41 0.08
N SER A 205 2.38 -3.68 -0.93
CA SER A 205 2.52 -2.23 -0.79
C SER A 205 1.13 -1.57 -0.66
N LYS A 206 1.01 -0.55 0.19
CA LYS A 206 -0.19 0.30 0.33
C LYS A 206 0.05 1.62 -0.41
N ASP A 207 0.62 1.51 -1.61
CA ASP A 207 1.02 2.67 -2.39
C ASP A 207 -0.20 3.33 -3.02
N ILE A 208 -0.21 4.65 -2.99
CA ILE A 208 -1.09 5.48 -3.79
C ILE A 208 -0.37 5.80 -5.09
N LEU A 209 -1.04 5.57 -6.22
CA LEU A 209 -0.48 5.87 -7.54
C LEU A 209 -1.03 7.20 -8.02
N VAL A 210 -0.14 8.12 -8.40
CA VAL A 210 -0.47 9.43 -8.94
C VAL A 210 0.07 9.53 -10.35
N ASN A 211 -0.81 9.77 -11.33
CA ASN A 211 -0.45 9.98 -12.73
C ASN A 211 -0.24 11.47 -13.02
N PHE A 212 1.01 11.88 -13.18
CA PHE A 212 1.41 13.18 -13.72
C PHE A 212 1.53 13.09 -15.23
N HIS A 213 0.38 12.98 -15.88
CA HIS A 213 0.26 13.00 -17.34
C HIS A 213 1.16 12.00 -18.08
N GLY A 214 1.20 10.77 -17.60
CA GLY A 214 2.02 9.66 -18.10
C GLY A 214 3.18 9.29 -17.19
N GLN A 215 3.61 10.19 -16.31
CA GLN A 215 4.59 9.87 -15.27
C GLN A 215 3.86 9.42 -14.00
N VAL A 216 3.86 8.11 -13.74
CA VAL A 216 3.22 7.56 -12.53
C VAL A 216 4.21 7.52 -11.38
N ILE A 217 3.80 8.09 -10.24
CA ILE A 217 4.57 8.09 -9.00
C ILE A 217 3.77 7.38 -7.91
N ALA A 218 4.47 6.56 -7.14
CA ALA A 218 3.93 5.89 -5.97
C ALA A 218 4.41 6.59 -4.70
N PHE A 219 3.50 6.85 -3.76
CA PHE A 219 3.86 7.24 -2.39
C PHE A 219 3.11 6.40 -1.35
N LYS A 220 3.71 6.24 -0.17
CA LYS A 220 3.18 5.39 0.88
C LYS A 220 2.17 6.18 1.72
N TYR A 221 0.91 5.78 1.68
CA TYR A 221 -0.13 6.30 2.56
C TYR A 221 -1.27 5.29 2.67
N SER A 222 -1.68 4.95 3.89
CA SER A 222 -2.73 3.98 4.17
C SER A 222 -3.86 4.67 4.93
N PRO A 223 -4.89 5.19 4.25
CA PRO A 223 -5.97 5.92 4.92
C PRO A 223 -6.86 5.03 5.79
N VAL A 224 -6.93 3.74 5.45
CA VAL A 224 -7.72 2.71 6.14
C VAL A 224 -6.92 1.40 6.22
N THR A 225 -7.30 0.53 7.14
CA THR A 225 -6.71 -0.80 7.32
C THR A 225 -7.11 -1.81 6.26
N ASP A 226 -8.20 -1.57 5.51
CA ASP A 226 -8.65 -2.46 4.43
C ASP A 226 -7.58 -2.58 3.32
N GLU A 227 -6.88 -3.72 3.29
CA GLU A 227 -5.76 -3.98 2.38
C GLU A 227 -6.20 -4.33 0.96
N HIS A 228 -7.51 -4.49 0.75
CA HIS A 228 -8.10 -4.80 -0.54
C HIS A 228 -8.39 -3.54 -1.36
N LEU A 229 -8.13 -2.34 -0.85
CA LEU A 229 -8.33 -1.10 -1.60
C LEU A 229 -7.07 -0.67 -2.38
N GLY A 230 -7.29 -0.09 -3.55
CA GLY A 230 -6.31 0.60 -4.38
C GLY A 230 -6.75 2.04 -4.61
N PHE A 231 -5.77 2.95 -4.61
CA PHE A 231 -5.97 4.40 -4.68
C PHE A 231 -5.25 4.98 -5.88
N LEU A 232 -5.99 5.69 -6.72
CA LEU A 232 -5.50 6.29 -7.96
C LEU A 232 -5.83 7.78 -7.98
N VAL A 233 -4.86 8.58 -8.37
CA VAL A 233 -4.99 10.02 -8.56
C VAL A 233 -4.54 10.39 -9.95
N ASP A 234 -5.41 10.98 -10.76
CA ASP A 234 -5.13 11.35 -12.15
C ASP A 234 -5.17 12.88 -12.31
N LEU A 235 -4.05 13.49 -12.71
CA LEU A 235 -4.04 14.93 -12.98
C LEU A 235 -4.79 15.24 -14.28
N THR A 236 -5.68 16.22 -14.21
CA THR A 236 -6.62 16.53 -15.31
C THR A 236 -6.09 17.51 -16.34
N GLY A 237 -5.05 18.27 -15.99
CA GLY A 237 -4.52 19.38 -16.78
C GLY A 237 -5.11 20.73 -16.37
N ASP A 238 -6.05 20.73 -15.42
CA ASP A 238 -6.45 21.95 -14.70
C ASP A 238 -5.39 22.34 -13.65
N ALA A 239 -5.44 23.59 -13.19
CA ALA A 239 -4.49 24.11 -12.20
C ALA A 239 -4.44 23.28 -10.92
N THR A 240 -3.23 22.98 -10.44
CA THR A 240 -3.01 22.20 -9.21
C THR A 240 -1.78 22.68 -8.46
N ASP A 241 -1.79 22.50 -7.14
CA ASP A 241 -0.66 22.79 -6.25
C ASP A 241 0.12 21.52 -5.86
N ILE A 242 -0.26 20.36 -6.39
CA ILE A 242 0.55 19.15 -6.23
C ILE A 242 1.80 19.31 -7.10
N ARG A 243 2.98 19.21 -6.48
CA ARG A 243 4.27 19.39 -7.16
C ARG A 243 5.14 18.14 -7.09
N LEU A 244 5.98 17.97 -8.10
CA LEU A 244 7.03 16.96 -8.10
C LEU A 244 8.35 17.55 -7.61
N MET A 245 9.14 16.75 -6.89
CA MET A 245 10.47 17.16 -6.45
C MET A 245 11.39 17.33 -7.67
N LEU A 246 11.89 18.54 -7.90
CA LEU A 246 12.84 18.82 -8.97
C LEU A 246 14.29 18.50 -8.57
N PRO A 247 15.16 18.16 -9.53
CA PRO A 247 14.89 17.97 -10.95
C PRO A 247 14.41 16.55 -11.31
N ALA A 248 14.63 15.57 -10.42
CA ALA A 248 14.47 14.15 -10.73
C ALA A 248 13.00 13.71 -10.90
N ARG A 249 12.04 14.45 -10.32
CA ARG A 249 10.59 14.19 -10.41
C ARG A 249 10.17 12.79 -9.99
N THR A 250 10.88 12.20 -9.04
CA THR A 250 10.63 10.83 -8.57
C THR A 250 9.70 10.77 -7.36
N MET A 251 9.38 11.91 -6.75
CA MET A 251 8.57 12.01 -5.54
C MET A 251 7.70 13.26 -5.58
N LEU A 252 6.62 13.25 -4.79
CA LEU A 252 5.82 14.43 -4.52
C LEU A 252 6.55 15.37 -3.53
N VAL A 253 6.30 16.67 -3.64
CA VAL A 253 6.72 17.65 -2.64
C VAL A 253 5.75 17.60 -1.46
N GLU A 254 6.29 17.48 -0.25
CA GLU A 254 5.50 17.59 0.99
C GLU A 254 5.09 19.06 1.18
N ASN A 255 3.81 19.36 0.90
CA ASN A 255 3.20 20.68 1.01
C ASN A 255 1.73 20.57 1.43
N GLU A 256 1.06 21.72 1.63
CA GLU A 256 -0.35 21.76 2.03
C GLU A 256 -1.28 21.05 1.02
N ALA A 257 -0.95 21.12 -0.27
CA ALA A 257 -1.72 20.45 -1.32
C ALA A 257 -1.66 18.91 -1.20
N LEU A 258 -0.50 18.35 -0.88
CA LEU A 258 -0.37 16.91 -0.64
C LEU A 258 -1.13 16.47 0.62
N GLU A 259 -1.12 17.26 1.68
CA GLU A 259 -1.94 16.99 2.88
C GLU A 259 -3.44 17.05 2.57
N GLN A 260 -3.88 18.02 1.75
CA GLN A 260 -5.25 18.09 1.27
C GLN A 260 -5.63 16.87 0.42
N LEU A 261 -4.73 16.42 -0.46
CA LEU A 261 -4.93 15.20 -1.25
C LEU A 261 -5.06 13.96 -0.35
N LYS A 262 -4.19 13.79 0.66
CA LYS A 262 -4.28 12.69 1.64
C LYS A 262 -5.64 12.69 2.35
N ALA A 263 -6.11 13.85 2.80
CA ALA A 263 -7.42 13.98 3.44
C ALA A 263 -8.59 13.63 2.50
N ILE A 264 -8.53 14.05 1.24
CA ILE A 264 -9.55 13.68 0.23
C ILE A 264 -9.57 12.17 0.00
N ILE A 265 -8.40 11.56 -0.13
CA ILE A 265 -8.29 10.11 -0.34
C ILE A 265 -8.86 9.34 0.85
N GLU A 266 -8.63 9.81 2.08
CA GLU A 266 -9.24 9.24 3.29
C GLU A 266 -10.77 9.26 3.23
N ILE A 267 -11.36 10.41 2.88
CA ILE A 267 -12.83 10.54 2.73
C ILE A 267 -13.36 9.63 1.62
N GLU A 268 -12.72 9.60 0.45
CA GLU A 268 -13.15 8.75 -0.66
C GLU A 268 -13.00 7.26 -0.35
N ALA A 269 -12.05 6.86 0.51
CA ALA A 269 -11.95 5.49 1.01
C ALA A 269 -13.20 5.10 1.80
N TYR A 270 -13.61 5.93 2.77
CA TYR A 270 -14.82 5.67 3.55
C TYR A 270 -16.09 5.72 2.69
N LEU A 271 -16.19 6.66 1.74
CA LEU A 271 -17.32 6.72 0.80
C LEU A 271 -17.39 5.48 -0.10
N HIS A 272 -16.25 4.95 -0.54
CA HIS A 272 -16.19 3.70 -1.29
C HIS A 272 -16.71 2.52 -0.44
N ILE A 273 -16.26 2.42 0.81
CA ILE A 273 -16.70 1.39 1.76
C ILE A 273 -18.19 1.53 2.06
N GLN A 274 -18.70 2.75 2.19
CA GLN A 274 -20.12 3.02 2.36
C GLN A 274 -20.95 2.49 1.18
N ARG A 275 -20.49 2.75 -0.05
CA ARG A 275 -21.13 2.23 -1.27
C ARG A 275 -21.08 0.71 -1.37
N ARG A 276 -20.02 0.08 -0.85
CA ARG A 276 -19.89 -1.39 -0.76
C ARG A 276 -20.93 -2.00 0.19
N GLY A 277 -21.34 -1.27 1.22
CA GLY A 277 -22.43 -1.64 2.14
C GLY A 277 -22.01 -2.55 3.30
N SER A 278 -20.83 -3.16 3.27
CA SER A 278 -20.25 -3.89 4.40
C SER A 278 -18.74 -3.68 4.53
N HIS A 279 -18.22 -3.89 5.73
CA HIS A 279 -16.80 -3.72 6.05
C HIS A 279 -16.36 -4.48 7.29
N ARG A 280 -15.04 -4.56 7.46
CA ARG A 280 -14.37 -5.15 8.63
C ARG A 280 -13.39 -4.16 9.30
N LEU A 281 -13.66 -2.87 9.17
CA LEU A 281 -12.81 -1.83 9.76
C LEU A 281 -12.76 -1.93 11.29
N PRO A 282 -11.59 -1.69 11.92
CA PRO A 282 -11.47 -1.41 13.35
C PRO A 282 -12.43 -0.32 13.82
N PHE A 283 -12.80 -0.38 15.09
CA PHE A 283 -13.75 0.56 15.70
C PHE A 283 -13.24 2.01 15.66
N ALA A 284 -11.92 2.22 15.77
CA ALA A 284 -11.31 3.54 15.63
C ALA A 284 -11.55 4.16 14.25
N GLU A 285 -11.42 3.37 13.17
CA GLU A 285 -11.66 3.82 11.80
C GLU A 285 -13.15 4.03 11.51
N TYR A 286 -14.01 3.21 12.10
CA TYR A 286 -15.46 3.43 12.06
C TYR A 286 -15.89 4.75 12.72
N LYS A 287 -15.30 5.10 13.88
CA LYS A 287 -15.51 6.42 14.50
C LYS A 287 -14.96 7.54 13.61
N ARG A 288 -13.76 7.35 13.05
CA ARG A 288 -13.12 8.31 12.15
C ARG A 288 -13.98 8.61 10.91
N ALA A 289 -14.58 7.58 10.29
CA ALA A 289 -15.52 7.76 9.19
C ALA A 289 -16.67 8.72 9.58
N ARG A 290 -17.25 8.52 10.77
CA ARG A 290 -18.32 9.36 11.30
C ARG A 290 -17.86 10.80 11.59
N GLU A 291 -16.65 10.99 12.11
CA GLU A 291 -16.05 12.33 12.30
C GLU A 291 -15.90 13.08 10.98
N LEU A 292 -15.58 12.36 9.90
CA LEU A 292 -15.48 12.88 8.53
C LEU A 292 -16.85 13.00 7.83
N GLY A 293 -17.96 12.74 8.54
CA GLY A 293 -19.32 12.87 8.02
C GLY A 293 -19.81 11.67 7.19
N VAL A 294 -19.05 10.58 7.11
CA VAL A 294 -19.44 9.35 6.41
C VAL A 294 -20.09 8.37 7.39
N LYS A 295 -21.37 8.06 7.17
CA LYS A 295 -22.12 7.12 8.01
C LYS A 295 -21.98 5.70 7.45
N LEU A 296 -21.24 4.85 8.16
CA LEU A 296 -21.11 3.42 7.86
C LEU A 296 -22.09 2.61 8.73
N PRO A 297 -22.53 1.41 8.29
CA PRO A 297 -23.14 0.43 9.18
C PRO A 297 -22.12 -0.10 10.19
N GLU A 298 -22.55 -0.87 11.20
CA GLU A 298 -21.57 -1.60 12.01
C GLU A 298 -20.78 -2.61 11.14
N ALA A 299 -19.53 -2.87 11.52
CA ALA A 299 -18.70 -3.84 10.84
C ALA A 299 -19.30 -5.25 10.91
N GLU A 300 -19.00 -6.07 9.92
CA GLU A 300 -19.14 -7.52 10.02
C GLU A 300 -18.29 -8.03 11.20
N PRO A 301 -18.81 -8.96 12.02
CA PRO A 301 -18.04 -9.54 13.10
C PRO A 301 -16.75 -10.20 12.61
N VAL A 302 -15.65 -9.88 13.27
CA VAL A 302 -14.33 -10.48 13.03
C VAL A 302 -13.85 -11.12 14.33
N PHE A 303 -13.79 -12.44 14.35
CA PHE A 303 -13.46 -13.23 15.53
C PHE A 303 -12.95 -14.62 15.12
N ASP A 304 -12.19 -15.23 16.03
CA ASP A 304 -11.80 -16.64 15.95
C ASP A 304 -12.57 -17.43 17.02
N VAL A 305 -12.94 -18.67 16.71
CA VAL A 305 -13.58 -19.57 17.68
C VAL A 305 -12.51 -20.23 18.53
N GLY A 306 -12.67 -20.17 19.85
CA GLY A 306 -11.63 -20.55 20.80
C GLY A 306 -10.70 -19.39 21.15
N LEU A 307 -9.88 -19.62 22.18
CA LEU A 307 -8.92 -18.64 22.73
C LEU A 307 -7.46 -18.93 22.37
N LEU A 308 -7.20 -20.09 21.77
CA LEU A 308 -5.87 -20.55 21.41
C LEU A 308 -5.83 -20.69 19.91
N SER A 309 -4.75 -20.19 19.33
CA SER A 309 -4.48 -20.19 17.90
C SER A 309 -2.97 -20.26 17.70
N GLY A 310 -2.51 -20.95 16.67
CA GLY A 310 -1.08 -21.06 16.39
C GLY A 310 -0.81 -22.08 15.29
N ASP A 311 0.42 -22.07 14.79
CA ASP A 311 0.87 -23.05 13.81
C ASP A 311 1.24 -24.38 14.48
N THR A 312 1.25 -25.44 13.66
CA THR A 312 1.51 -26.86 13.99
C THR A 312 2.44 -27.11 15.19
N PRO A 313 2.02 -27.95 16.17
CA PRO A 313 0.71 -28.60 16.25
C PRO A 313 -0.42 -27.60 16.54
N GLU A 314 -1.60 -27.81 15.98
CA GLU A 314 -2.75 -26.97 16.31
C GLU A 314 -3.32 -27.37 17.70
N PRO A 315 -3.89 -26.41 18.46
CA PRO A 315 -4.64 -26.72 19.67
C PRO A 315 -5.90 -27.54 19.34
N ILE A 316 -6.53 -28.10 20.38
CA ILE A 316 -7.80 -28.82 20.20
C ILE A 316 -8.88 -27.85 19.70
N GLU A 317 -9.47 -28.09 18.53
CA GLU A 317 -10.48 -27.20 17.97
C GLU A 317 -11.71 -27.03 18.88
N VAL A 318 -12.12 -25.78 19.14
CA VAL A 318 -13.41 -25.46 19.74
C VAL A 318 -14.46 -25.36 18.63
N THR A 319 -15.48 -26.22 18.67
CA THR A 319 -16.54 -26.20 17.65
C THR A 319 -17.70 -25.29 18.06
N MET A 320 -17.98 -24.26 17.26
CA MET A 320 -19.18 -23.43 17.40
C MET A 320 -20.37 -24.08 16.66
N PRO A 321 -21.50 -24.38 17.33
CA PRO A 321 -22.69 -24.89 16.67
C PRO A 321 -23.23 -23.91 15.61
N LYS A 322 -23.66 -24.42 14.45
CA LYS A 322 -24.07 -23.59 13.29
C LYS A 322 -25.17 -22.57 13.57
N ASP A 323 -26.09 -22.89 14.48
CA ASP A 323 -27.24 -22.05 14.82
C ASP A 323 -27.00 -21.20 16.08
N LEU A 324 -25.79 -21.22 16.66
CA LEU A 324 -25.44 -20.42 17.82
C LEU A 324 -25.07 -19.00 17.35
N PRO A 325 -25.81 -17.94 17.75
CA PRO A 325 -25.42 -16.58 17.43
C PRO A 325 -24.22 -16.12 18.27
N LEU A 326 -23.38 -15.24 17.70
CA LEU A 326 -22.20 -14.66 18.39
C LEU A 326 -22.56 -14.01 19.74
N ALA A 327 -23.74 -13.40 19.86
CA ALA A 327 -24.23 -12.79 21.10
C ALA A 327 -24.42 -13.78 22.28
N LYS A 328 -24.34 -15.09 22.03
CA LYS A 328 -24.36 -16.15 23.06
C LYS A 328 -22.96 -16.74 23.34
N CYS A 329 -21.92 -16.24 22.67
CA CYS A 329 -20.54 -16.62 22.91
C CYS A 329 -19.93 -15.76 24.02
N TYR A 330 -18.73 -16.15 24.45
CA TYR A 330 -18.02 -15.52 25.55
C TYR A 330 -16.68 -14.97 25.09
N ARG A 331 -16.31 -13.76 25.49
CA ARG A 331 -14.94 -13.28 25.36
C ARG A 331 -14.14 -13.69 26.57
N PHE A 332 -12.82 -13.76 26.44
CA PHE A 332 -11.95 -13.86 27.61
C PHE A 332 -11.65 -12.45 28.12
N ASP A 333 -11.82 -12.19 29.42
CA ASP A 333 -11.43 -10.90 29.99
C ASP A 333 -9.91 -10.82 30.10
N GLY A 334 -9.27 -10.14 29.14
CA GLY A 334 -7.84 -9.87 29.17
C GLY A 334 -7.38 -8.93 30.29
N ASN A 335 -8.30 -8.33 31.06
CA ASN A 335 -8.01 -7.55 32.26
C ASN A 335 -8.07 -8.35 33.56
N TYR A 336 -8.31 -9.67 33.50
CA TYR A 336 -8.19 -10.50 34.70
C TYR A 336 -6.72 -10.52 35.16
N GLN A 337 -6.40 -9.69 36.16
CA GLN A 337 -5.19 -9.76 36.98
C GLN A 337 -5.24 -11.01 37.91
N GLY A 338 -5.70 -12.13 37.38
CA GLY A 338 -5.66 -13.45 38.00
C GLY A 338 -4.26 -14.02 37.96
N VAL A 339 -3.98 -14.92 38.89
CA VAL A 339 -2.63 -15.32 39.31
C VAL A 339 -1.94 -16.27 38.31
N CYS A 340 -2.50 -16.56 37.12
CA CYS A 340 -2.01 -17.63 36.26
C CYS A 340 -2.07 -17.33 34.75
N ASP A 341 -0.93 -17.45 34.06
CA ASP A 341 -0.79 -17.34 32.58
C ASP A 341 -1.53 -18.47 31.79
N THR A 342 -2.39 -19.29 32.43
CA THR A 342 -2.97 -20.52 31.82
C THR A 342 -4.51 -20.56 31.81
N ASP A 343 -5.18 -19.51 32.29
CA ASP A 343 -6.64 -19.48 32.42
C ASP A 343 -7.35 -19.51 31.04
N ASP A 344 -6.79 -18.83 30.04
CA ASP A 344 -7.27 -18.86 28.65
C ASP A 344 -7.16 -20.26 28.04
N SER A 345 -6.05 -20.96 28.33
CA SER A 345 -5.81 -22.33 27.91
C SER A 345 -6.82 -23.28 28.54
N ASN A 346 -7.09 -23.14 29.84
CA ASN A 346 -8.07 -23.98 30.52
C ASN A 346 -9.51 -23.68 30.09
N ALA A 347 -9.86 -22.42 29.83
CA ALA A 347 -11.16 -22.06 29.26
C ALA A 347 -11.32 -22.63 27.84
N HIS A 348 -10.27 -22.59 27.03
CA HIS A 348 -10.26 -23.22 25.72
C HIS A 348 -10.47 -24.74 25.81
N LEU A 349 -9.70 -25.42 26.68
CA LEU A 349 -9.84 -26.86 26.89
C LEU A 349 -11.22 -27.22 27.42
N LEU A 350 -11.74 -26.47 28.38
CA LEU A 350 -13.10 -26.67 28.90
C LEU A 350 -14.12 -26.61 27.75
N ALA A 351 -14.00 -25.66 26.83
CA ALA A 351 -14.89 -25.54 25.68
C ALA A 351 -14.70 -26.68 24.66
N ALA A 352 -13.47 -27.10 24.42
CA ALA A 352 -13.14 -28.11 23.39
C ALA A 352 -13.50 -29.54 23.81
N ILE A 353 -13.25 -29.91 25.08
CA ILE A 353 -13.39 -31.30 25.57
C ILE A 353 -14.42 -31.47 26.70
N GLY A 354 -14.97 -30.37 27.22
CA GLY A 354 -16.02 -30.41 28.23
C GLY A 354 -17.38 -30.85 27.67
N LYS A 355 -18.26 -31.32 28.57
CA LYS A 355 -19.61 -31.77 28.23
C LYS A 355 -20.62 -30.89 28.95
N PHE A 356 -21.47 -30.21 28.18
CA PHE A 356 -22.44 -29.26 28.70
C PHE A 356 -23.83 -29.50 28.14
N ASN A 357 -24.85 -29.10 28.89
CA ASN A 357 -26.24 -29.05 28.40
C ASN A 357 -26.47 -27.84 27.49
N GLU A 358 -25.79 -26.72 27.76
CA GLU A 358 -25.73 -25.53 26.91
C GLU A 358 -24.28 -25.33 26.42
N PRO A 359 -24.05 -25.00 25.14
CA PRO A 359 -22.70 -24.90 24.60
C PRO A 359 -21.92 -23.73 25.24
N PHE A 360 -20.73 -24.01 25.77
CA PHE A 360 -19.76 -23.01 26.18
C PHE A 360 -18.81 -22.73 25.02
N VAL A 361 -18.95 -21.56 24.38
CA VAL A 361 -18.15 -21.20 23.20
C VAL A 361 -17.41 -19.88 23.47
N PRO A 362 -16.14 -19.94 23.88
CA PRO A 362 -15.30 -18.77 23.95
C PRO A 362 -14.85 -18.36 22.54
N VAL A 363 -14.73 -17.06 22.29
CA VAL A 363 -14.27 -16.47 21.03
C VAL A 363 -13.19 -15.44 21.30
N SER A 364 -12.21 -15.39 20.40
CA SER A 364 -11.19 -14.35 20.39
C SER A 364 -11.61 -13.21 19.47
N ILE A 365 -11.76 -12.01 20.03
CA ILE A 365 -12.03 -10.77 19.29
C ILE A 365 -10.91 -9.79 19.60
N SER A 366 -10.25 -9.31 18.54
CA SER A 366 -9.19 -8.31 18.67
C SER A 366 -9.72 -7.03 19.30
N ARG A 367 -8.95 -6.46 20.24
CA ARG A 367 -9.25 -5.17 20.91
C ARG A 367 -9.50 -4.00 19.95
N PHE A 368 -9.04 -4.11 18.69
CA PHE A 368 -9.31 -3.12 17.66
C PHE A 368 -10.79 -2.99 17.31
N TYR A 369 -11.62 -3.96 17.69
CA TYR A 369 -13.07 -3.96 17.50
C TYR A 369 -13.86 -3.57 18.76
N ASP A 370 -13.18 -3.25 19.87
CA ASP A 370 -13.86 -2.85 21.10
C ASP A 370 -14.66 -1.55 20.88
N GLY A 371 -15.96 -1.63 21.14
CA GLY A 371 -16.93 -0.55 20.95
C GLY A 371 -18.02 -0.84 19.92
N TYR A 372 -17.87 -1.88 19.07
CA TYR A 372 -18.99 -2.41 18.29
C TYR A 372 -19.96 -3.17 19.18
N SER A 373 -21.26 -3.10 18.87
CA SER A 373 -22.29 -3.80 19.66
C SER A 373 -22.09 -5.31 19.68
N TRP A 374 -21.64 -5.90 18.57
CA TRP A 374 -21.39 -7.35 18.48
C TRP A 374 -20.13 -7.81 19.22
N ALA A 375 -19.22 -6.89 19.57
CA ALA A 375 -18.00 -7.18 20.31
C ALA A 375 -18.21 -7.09 21.84
N ASP A 376 -19.34 -6.53 22.28
CA ASP A 376 -19.74 -6.42 23.68
C ASP A 376 -20.40 -7.73 24.14
N LEU A 377 -19.58 -8.76 24.34
CA LEU A 377 -20.00 -10.08 24.78
C LEU A 377 -19.72 -10.25 26.28
N PRO A 378 -20.49 -11.12 26.98
CA PRO A 378 -20.12 -11.58 28.31
C PRO A 378 -18.70 -12.15 28.32
N THR A 379 -18.01 -11.92 29.42
CA THR A 379 -16.62 -12.30 29.63
C THR A 379 -16.51 -13.55 30.50
N VAL A 380 -15.48 -14.35 30.26
CA VAL A 380 -14.99 -15.36 31.21
C VAL A 380 -14.12 -14.64 32.22
N ASP A 381 -14.64 -14.50 33.44
CA ASP A 381 -14.03 -13.69 34.50
C ASP A 381 -13.12 -14.54 35.39
N LYS A 382 -13.37 -15.83 35.52
CA LYS A 382 -12.60 -16.71 36.40
C LYS A 382 -12.58 -18.13 35.88
N VAL A 383 -11.40 -18.73 35.89
CA VAL A 383 -11.21 -20.15 35.60
C VAL A 383 -10.61 -20.82 36.84
N GLU A 384 -11.19 -21.95 37.25
CA GLU A 384 -10.72 -22.76 38.36
C GLU A 384 -10.43 -24.18 37.86
N VAL A 385 -9.26 -24.71 38.20
CA VAL A 385 -8.89 -26.10 37.93
C VAL A 385 -8.81 -26.85 39.25
N LYS A 386 -9.53 -27.98 39.36
CA LYS A 386 -9.47 -28.89 40.49
C LYS A 386 -8.87 -30.21 40.05
N LEU A 387 -7.77 -30.59 40.69
CA LEU A 387 -7.03 -31.81 40.40
C LEU A 387 -7.29 -32.87 41.47
N GLY A 388 -7.44 -34.11 41.03
CA GLY A 388 -7.44 -35.29 41.87
C GLY A 388 -6.02 -35.68 42.31
N LYS A 389 -5.91 -36.83 42.97
CA LYS A 389 -4.62 -37.35 43.43
C LYS A 389 -3.66 -37.57 42.25
N GLU A 390 -2.40 -37.14 42.42
CA GLU A 390 -1.32 -37.45 41.49
C GLU A 390 -1.03 -38.96 41.46
N LEU A 391 -0.98 -39.51 40.25
CA LEU A 391 -0.66 -40.90 39.95
C LEU A 391 0.81 -41.07 39.56
N GLY A 392 1.41 -40.03 38.98
CA GLY A 392 2.82 -39.97 38.63
C GLY A 392 3.13 -38.73 37.80
N ARG A 393 4.41 -38.46 37.59
CA ARG A 393 4.89 -37.33 36.78
C ARG A 393 6.06 -37.74 35.90
N GLY A 394 6.21 -37.03 34.78
CA GLY A 394 7.30 -37.20 33.82
C GLY A 394 7.78 -35.85 33.30
N TRP A 395 8.99 -35.84 32.74
CA TRP A 395 9.65 -34.63 32.26
C TRP A 395 10.03 -34.79 30.78
N PRO A 396 9.07 -34.66 29.85
CA PRO A 396 9.42 -34.57 28.44
C PRO A 396 10.16 -33.25 28.19
N TRP A 397 11.44 -33.36 27.82
CA TRP A 397 12.28 -32.21 27.46
C TRP A 397 12.30 -31.15 28.58
N SER A 398 11.83 -29.93 28.30
CA SER A 398 11.79 -28.81 29.24
C SER A 398 10.44 -28.63 29.94
N ALA A 399 9.48 -29.54 29.75
CA ALA A 399 8.13 -29.43 30.29
C ALA A 399 7.78 -30.55 31.28
N VAL A 400 6.72 -30.38 32.06
CA VAL A 400 6.28 -31.34 33.08
C VAL A 400 4.90 -31.89 32.71
N LEU A 401 4.81 -33.22 32.63
CA LEU A 401 3.55 -33.96 32.50
C LEU A 401 3.20 -34.59 33.83
N VAL A 402 1.98 -34.36 34.32
CA VAL A 402 1.50 -34.94 35.57
C VAL A 402 0.24 -35.75 35.31
N ALA A 403 0.28 -37.04 35.62
CA ALA A 403 -0.88 -37.91 35.57
C ALA A 403 -1.69 -37.78 36.88
N VAL A 404 -2.99 -37.54 36.78
CA VAL A 404 -3.89 -37.37 37.93
C VAL A 404 -5.15 -38.22 37.81
N GLN A 405 -5.81 -38.51 38.93
CA GLN A 405 -7.03 -39.32 38.97
C GLN A 405 -8.25 -38.63 38.35
N SER A 406 -8.33 -37.31 38.44
CA SER A 406 -9.45 -36.53 37.92
C SER A 406 -9.01 -35.10 37.66
N ILE A 407 -9.62 -34.46 36.67
CA ILE A 407 -9.46 -33.05 36.37
C ILE A 407 -10.85 -32.47 36.17
N ARG A 408 -11.14 -31.37 36.86
CA ARG A 408 -12.35 -30.57 36.64
C ARG A 408 -11.97 -29.13 36.40
N ILE A 409 -12.45 -28.56 35.30
CA ILE A 409 -12.32 -27.13 35.02
C ILE A 409 -13.69 -26.48 35.24
N THR A 410 -13.68 -25.29 35.82
CA THR A 410 -14.88 -24.46 36.05
C THR A 410 -14.61 -23.05 35.55
N ALA A 411 -15.42 -22.58 34.60
CA ALA A 411 -15.40 -21.20 34.12
C ALA A 411 -16.62 -20.43 34.65
N GLN A 412 -16.37 -19.26 35.23
CA GLN A 412 -17.41 -18.32 35.68
C GLN A 412 -17.41 -17.12 34.73
N THR A 413 -18.61 -16.66 34.39
CA THR A 413 -18.81 -15.63 33.38
C THR A 413 -19.54 -14.41 33.96
N SER A 414 -19.34 -13.23 33.36
CA SER A 414 -19.88 -11.97 33.88
C SER A 414 -21.40 -11.85 33.81
N ASP A 415 -22.07 -12.68 33.01
CA ASP A 415 -23.54 -12.82 33.02
C ASP A 415 -24.07 -13.71 34.16
N GLY A 416 -23.17 -14.22 35.03
CA GLY A 416 -23.49 -15.04 36.19
C GLY A 416 -23.61 -16.54 35.90
N LYS A 417 -23.31 -17.00 34.67
CA LYS A 417 -23.28 -18.43 34.36
C LYS A 417 -21.99 -19.09 34.81
N VAL A 418 -22.12 -20.39 35.11
CA VAL A 418 -21.02 -21.26 35.50
C VAL A 418 -21.03 -22.48 34.60
N PHE A 419 -19.90 -22.74 33.96
CA PHE A 419 -19.67 -23.93 33.14
C PHE A 419 -18.65 -24.81 33.84
N ASP A 420 -19.02 -26.03 34.20
CA ASP A 420 -18.11 -27.01 34.78
C ASP A 420 -18.21 -28.35 34.06
N SER A 421 -17.06 -28.98 33.86
CA SER A 421 -16.99 -30.34 33.32
C SER A 421 -15.76 -31.04 33.85
N ASP A 422 -15.91 -32.35 34.03
CA ASP A 422 -14.74 -33.24 34.11
C ASP A 422 -14.12 -33.29 32.71
N VAL A 423 -12.80 -33.10 32.64
CA VAL A 423 -12.02 -33.05 31.40
C VAL A 423 -10.80 -33.97 31.54
N VAL A 424 -10.16 -34.31 30.43
CA VAL A 424 -8.99 -35.21 30.43
C VAL A 424 -7.64 -34.46 30.45
N MET A 425 -7.65 -33.14 30.32
CA MET A 425 -6.45 -32.30 30.28
C MET A 425 -6.70 -30.92 30.91
N ALA A 426 -5.69 -30.40 31.62
CA ALA A 426 -5.62 -29.01 32.10
C ALA A 426 -4.16 -28.54 32.13
N VAL A 427 -3.96 -27.24 32.17
CA VAL A 427 -2.63 -26.61 32.21
C VAL A 427 -2.54 -25.71 33.43
N LEU A 428 -1.45 -25.74 34.18
CA LEU A 428 -1.26 -24.80 35.30
C LEU A 428 0.17 -24.28 35.33
N ALA A 429 0.34 -23.03 35.77
CA ALA A 429 1.65 -22.49 36.09
C ALA A 429 2.24 -23.17 37.34
N PRO A 430 3.57 -23.33 37.43
CA PRO A 430 4.22 -23.90 38.61
C PRO A 430 4.05 -22.99 39.85
N GLU A 431 3.85 -23.60 41.03
CA GLU A 431 3.70 -22.88 42.31
C GLU A 431 4.99 -22.13 42.75
N THR A 432 6.17 -22.55 42.26
CA THR A 432 7.45 -21.91 42.56
C THR A 432 8.31 -21.74 41.31
N VAL A 433 8.71 -20.50 41.01
CA VAL A 433 9.66 -20.17 39.93
C VAL A 433 11.07 -20.28 40.50
N GLU A 434 11.70 -21.46 40.42
CA GLU A 434 13.11 -21.57 40.81
C GLU A 434 14.05 -20.89 39.80
N TRP A 435 13.64 -20.69 38.54
CA TRP A 435 14.48 -20.12 37.48
C TRP A 435 13.69 -19.21 36.52
N PRO A 436 14.11 -17.94 36.32
CA PRO A 436 13.33 -16.95 35.54
C PRO A 436 13.13 -17.28 34.05
N TRP A 437 13.95 -18.18 33.49
CA TRP A 437 13.94 -18.56 32.08
C TRP A 437 13.16 -19.86 31.80
N HIS A 438 12.62 -20.52 32.84
CA HIS A 438 11.90 -21.78 32.78
C HIS A 438 10.47 -21.62 33.32
N ARG A 439 9.64 -20.81 32.64
CA ARG A 439 8.17 -20.88 32.80
C ARG A 439 7.64 -22.06 31.99
N ALA A 440 8.02 -23.27 32.36
CA ALA A 440 7.40 -24.45 31.75
C ALA A 440 6.06 -24.69 32.43
N GLU A 441 4.98 -24.39 31.72
CA GLU A 441 3.63 -24.77 32.11
C GLU A 441 3.57 -26.28 32.40
N GLN A 442 2.83 -26.66 33.44
CA GLN A 442 2.62 -28.06 33.78
C GLN A 442 1.33 -28.54 33.13
N VAL A 443 1.40 -29.59 32.33
CA VAL A 443 0.23 -30.18 31.68
C VAL A 443 -0.21 -31.40 32.50
N PHE A 444 -1.44 -31.35 32.98
CA PHE A 444 -2.09 -32.39 33.76
C PHE A 444 -2.96 -33.25 32.85
N LEU A 445 -2.84 -34.57 32.98
CA LEU A 445 -3.56 -35.54 32.14
C LEU A 445 -4.23 -36.62 32.99
N MET A 446 -5.43 -37.03 32.60
CA MET A 446 -6.02 -38.28 33.07
C MET A 446 -5.53 -39.45 32.20
N PRO A 447 -5.44 -40.69 32.73
CA PRO A 447 -5.07 -41.87 31.92
C PRO A 447 -5.90 -42.04 30.64
N GLU A 448 -7.17 -41.64 30.67
CA GLU A 448 -8.14 -41.65 29.58
C GLU A 448 -7.74 -40.72 28.42
N ALA A 449 -6.90 -39.70 28.68
CA ALA A 449 -6.39 -38.82 27.62
C ALA A 449 -5.66 -39.58 26.52
N ARG A 450 -5.08 -40.76 26.84
CA ARG A 450 -4.40 -41.62 25.85
C ARG A 450 -5.32 -42.11 24.74
N GLU A 451 -6.61 -42.26 25.02
CA GLU A 451 -7.60 -42.73 24.06
C GLU A 451 -8.38 -41.57 23.42
N GLN A 452 -8.48 -40.43 24.12
CA GLN A 452 -9.32 -39.31 23.73
C GLN A 452 -8.57 -38.17 23.03
N LEU A 453 -7.25 -38.04 23.26
CA LEU A 453 -6.43 -36.97 22.69
C LEU A 453 -5.33 -37.55 21.78
N SER A 454 -5.01 -36.81 20.72
CA SER A 454 -3.80 -37.08 19.94
C SER A 454 -2.57 -36.56 20.69
N ALA A 455 -1.39 -37.08 20.34
CA ALA A 455 -0.13 -36.57 20.87
C ALA A 455 0.09 -35.08 20.54
N SER A 456 -0.40 -34.60 19.38
CA SER A 456 -0.26 -33.20 18.96
C SER A 456 -1.04 -32.25 19.86
N HIS A 457 -2.23 -32.63 20.32
CA HIS A 457 -3.03 -31.82 21.25
C HIS A 457 -2.32 -31.60 22.59
N ILE A 458 -1.60 -32.61 23.08
CA ILE A 458 -0.81 -32.51 24.30
C ILE A 458 0.45 -31.68 24.05
N TRP A 459 1.09 -31.90 22.90
CA TRP A 459 2.37 -31.26 22.53
C TRP A 459 2.26 -29.74 22.36
N PHE A 460 1.12 -29.22 21.87
CA PHE A 460 0.86 -27.78 21.77
C PHE A 460 1.15 -27.04 23.08
N HIS A 461 0.66 -27.57 24.21
CA HIS A 461 0.84 -26.96 25.54
C HIS A 461 2.23 -27.18 26.15
N LEU A 462 3.12 -27.90 25.47
CA LEU A 462 4.51 -28.11 25.91
C LEU A 462 5.50 -27.20 25.17
N GLY A 463 5.01 -26.26 24.35
CA GLY A 463 5.83 -25.27 23.64
C GLY A 463 6.08 -25.57 22.15
N GLY A 464 5.37 -26.56 21.59
CA GLY A 464 5.41 -26.86 20.15
C GLY A 464 6.49 -27.83 19.71
#